data_AF-A0A7Z0LFQ9-F1
#
_entry.id   AF-A0A7Z0LFQ9-F1
#
_cell.length_a   1.000
_cell.length_b   1.000
_cell.length_c   1.000
_cell.angle_alpha   90.00
_cell.angle_beta   90.00
_cell.angle_gamma   90.00
#
_symmetry.space_group_name_H-M   'P 1'
#
loop_
_entity.id
_entity.type
_entity.pdbx_description
1 polymer ?
#
loop_
_entity_poly.entity_id
_entity_poly.type
_entity_poly.pdbx_seq_one_letter_code
_entity_poly.pdbx_strand_id
1 'polypeptide(L)' 'EVEIQKIYLAEEIKTNNSTQLKAIKHLIEEHVEIEFIPHSKMKEMLQSPHNKGNIRTGETTPFSNIVLESNVTF' A
#
# COMPACT_ATOMS: atom_id res chain seq x y z
N GLU A 1 17.20 -5.04 0.16
CA GLU A 1 15.86 -4.53 0.52
C GLU A 1 15.53 -3.24 -0.22
N VAL A 2 14.28 -2.79 -0.15
CA VAL A 2 13.80 -1.48 -0.63
C VAL A 2 13.58 -0.59 0.58
N GLU A 3 14.15 0.62 0.59
CA GLU A 3 13.82 1.63 1.59
C GLU A 3 12.51 2.32 1.20
N ILE A 4 11.53 2.39 2.10
CA ILE A 4 10.17 2.86 1.82
C ILE A 4 9.95 4.18 2.54
N GLN A 5 9.54 5.23 1.84
CA GLN A 5 9.21 6.52 2.46
C GLN A 5 7.73 6.65 2.79
N LYS A 6 6.87 6.11 1.93
CA LYS A 6 5.42 6.29 2.01
C LYS A 6 4.71 5.04 1.48
N ILE A 7 3.58 4.73 2.09
CA ILE A 7 2.66 3.70 1.61
C ILE A 7 1.28 4.28 1.35
N TYR A 8 0.63 3.77 0.31
CA TYR A 8 -0.76 4.11 0.02
C TYR A 8 -1.66 2.89 0.24
N LEU A 9 -2.74 3.09 0.97
CA LEU A 9 -3.76 2.09 1.26
C LEU A 9 -5.14 2.59 0.83
N ALA A 10 -6.03 1.66 0.44
CA ALA A 10 -7.42 1.99 0.19
C ALA A 10 -8.11 2.42 1.50
N GLU A 11 -8.84 3.53 1.51
CA GLU A 11 -9.56 3.98 2.71
C GLU A 11 -10.58 2.93 3.19
N GLU A 12 -11.20 2.22 2.25
CA GLU A 12 -12.15 1.15 2.49
C GLU A 12 -11.58 -0.03 3.32
N ILE A 13 -10.25 -0.17 3.41
CA ILE A 13 -9.59 -1.19 4.25
C ILE A 13 -9.91 -0.98 5.73
N LYS A 14 -10.14 0.26 6.17
CA LYS A 14 -10.45 0.58 7.58
C LYS A 14 -11.76 -0.06 8.03
N THR A 15 -12.74 -0.09 7.13
CA THR A 15 -14.10 -0.56 7.41
C THR A 15 -14.24 -2.06 7.09
N ASN A 16 -13.65 -2.52 5.98
CA ASN A 16 -13.87 -3.86 5.47
C ASN A 16 -12.79 -4.88 5.87
N ASN A 17 -11.60 -4.43 6.29
CA ASN A 17 -10.48 -5.32 6.57
C ASN A 17 -9.50 -4.75 7.61
N SER A 18 -10.03 -4.48 8.81
CA SER A 18 -9.27 -3.89 9.92
C SER A 18 -8.14 -4.79 10.43
N THR A 19 -8.24 -6.11 10.27
CA THR A 19 -7.19 -7.07 10.62
C THR A 19 -5.96 -6.89 9.73
N GLN A 20 -6.15 -6.76 8.42
CA GLN A 20 -5.06 -6.53 7.48
C GLN A 20 -4.38 -5.18 7.73
N LEU A 21 -5.17 -4.14 8.03
CA LEU A 21 -4.62 -2.83 8.38
C LEU A 21 -3.71 -2.91 9.63
N LYS A 22 -4.08 -3.70 10.64
CA LYS A 22 -3.24 -3.91 11.83
C LYS A 22 -1.96 -4.67 11.49
N ALA A 23 -2.06 -5.71 10.67
CA ALA A 23 -0.89 -6.49 10.23
C ALA A 23 0.09 -5.61 9.45
N ILE A 24 -0.41 -4.77 8.53
CA ILE A 24 0.42 -3.81 7.80
C ILE A 24 1.11 -2.88 8.78
N LYS A 25 0.36 -2.20 9.66
CA LYS A 25 0.92 -1.29 10.68
C LYS A 25 1.98 -1.91 11.59
N HIS A 26 1.94 -3.23 11.79
CA HIS A 26 2.94 -3.94 12.58
C HIS A 26 4.21 -4.28 11.80
N LEU A 27 4.11 -4.38 10.47
CA LEU A 27 5.21 -4.70 9.56
C LEU A 27 5.97 -3.46 9.06
N ILE A 28 5.27 -2.35 8.83
CA ILE A 28 5.91 -1.07 8.43
C ILE A 28 6.57 -0.38 9.62
N GLU A 29 7.71 0.24 9.33
CA GLU A 29 8.45 1.04 10.32
C GLU A 29 7.69 2.33 10.68
N GLU A 30 7.87 2.82 11.91
CA GLU A 30 7.14 4.01 12.41
C GLU A 30 7.43 5.28 11.61
N HIS A 31 8.54 5.34 10.89
CA HIS A 31 8.94 6.49 10.09
C HIS A 31 8.25 6.54 8.72
N VAL A 32 7.56 5.48 8.31
CA VAL A 32 6.90 5.37 7.00
C VAL A 32 5.54 6.06 7.04
N GLU A 33 5.31 7.02 6.13
CA GLU A 33 4.03 7.72 6.07
C GLU A 33 2.94 6.82 5.48
N ILE A 34 1.78 6.74 6.13
CA ILE A 34 0.62 5.98 5.64
C ILE A 34 -0.44 6.94 5.11
N GLU A 35 -0.64 6.93 3.79
CA GLU A 35 -1.67 7.72 3.13
C GLU A 35 -2.87 6.83 2.74
N PHE A 36 -4.08 7.28 3.08
CA PHE A 36 -5.30 6.58 2.68
C PHE A 36 -5.93 7.28 1.49
N ILE A 37 -6.12 6.54 0.41
CA ILE A 37 -6.70 7.02 -0.84
C ILE A 37 -7.91 6.15 -1.24
N PRO A 38 -8.84 6.65 -2.06
CA PRO A 38 -9.93 5.82 -2.57
C PRO A 38 -9.40 4.64 -3.41
N HIS A 39 -10.07 3.50 -3.37
CA HIS A 39 -9.67 2.34 -4.19
C HIS A 39 -9.58 2.65 -5.70
N SER A 40 -10.41 3.58 -6.20
CA SER A 40 -10.34 4.07 -7.59
C SER A 40 -9.00 4.74 -7.91
N LYS A 41 -8.51 5.60 -7.02
CA LYS A 41 -7.19 6.26 -7.14
C LYS A 41 -6.05 5.24 -7.13
N MET A 42 -6.19 4.20 -6.33
CA MET A 42 -5.22 3.11 -6.27
C MET A 42 -5.09 2.37 -7.62
N LYS A 43 -6.20 2.20 -8.35
CA LYS A 43 -6.17 1.64 -9.72
C LYS A 43 -5.46 2.55 -10.71
N GLU A 44 -5.62 3.86 -10.61
CA GLU A 44 -4.87 4.82 -11.44
C GLU A 44 -3.36 4.70 -11.20
N MET A 45 -2.94 4.49 -9.95
CA MET A 45 -1.52 4.29 -9.61
C MET A 45 -0.92 3.00 -10.21
N LEU A 46 -1.74 1.97 -10.49
CA LEU A 46 -1.27 0.78 -11.20
C LEU A 46 -0.78 1.08 -12.63
N GLN A 47 -1.31 2.15 -13.23
CA GLN A 47 -0.99 2.62 -14.58
C GLN A 47 0.02 3.78 -14.59
N SER A 48 0.46 4.22 -13.40
CA SER A 48 1.40 5.34 -13.28
C SER A 48 2.73 5.01 -13.99
N PRO A 49 3.33 5.96 -14.73
CA PRO A 49 4.65 5.76 -15.35
C PRO A 49 5.77 5.53 -14.32
N HIS A 50 5.54 5.88 -13.05
CA HIS A 50 6.48 5.64 -11.95
C HIS A 50 6.31 4.25 -11.33
N ASN A 51 5.26 3.52 -11.68
CA ASN A 51 5.05 2.16 -11.19
C ASN A 51 6.08 1.23 -11.82
N LYS A 52 6.92 0.61 -10.97
CA LYS A 52 7.97 -0.31 -11.40
C LYS A 52 7.51 -1.76 -11.52
N GLY A 53 6.40 -2.12 -10.89
CA GLY A 53 5.89 -3.48 -10.90
C GLY A 53 4.63 -3.64 -10.06
N ASN A 54 3.73 -4.49 -10.55
CA ASN A 54 2.51 -4.86 -9.85
C ASN A 54 2.61 -6.31 -9.38
N ILE A 55 2.72 -6.51 -8.07
CA ILE A 55 2.78 -7.84 -7.46
C ILE A 55 1.34 -8.32 -7.23
N ARG A 56 0.97 -9.41 -7.89
CA ARG A 56 -0.34 -10.05 -7.71
C ARG A 56 -0.21 -11.24 -6.76
N THR A 57 -0.91 -11.18 -5.64
CA THR A 57 -0.97 -12.25 -4.64
C THR A 57 -2.23 -13.11 -4.82
N GLY A 58 -2.26 -14.27 -4.17
CA GLY A 58 -3.46 -15.13 -4.08
C GLY A 58 -4.44 -14.71 -2.98
N GLU A 59 -4.33 -13.48 -2.48
CA GLU A 59 -5.13 -12.97 -1.36
C GLU A 59 -6.60 -12.82 -1.77
N THR A 60 -7.51 -13.36 -0.96
CA THR A 60 -8.95 -13.35 -1.24
C THR A 60 -9.73 -12.37 -0.37
N THR A 61 -9.07 -11.71 0.59
CA THR A 61 -9.69 -10.70 1.45
C THR A 61 -9.85 -9.35 0.72
N PRO A 62 -10.98 -8.64 0.93
CA PRO A 62 -11.25 -7.40 0.22
C PRO A 62 -10.30 -6.28 0.66
N PHE A 63 -9.92 -5.42 -0.29
CA PHE A 63 -9.06 -4.24 -0.09
C PHE A 63 -7.64 -4.54 0.44
N SER A 64 -7.15 -5.76 0.24
CA SER A 64 -5.77 -6.17 0.56
C SER A 64 -4.77 -5.72 -0.53
N ASN A 65 -4.77 -4.43 -0.81
CA ASN A 65 -3.88 -3.80 -1.78
C ASN A 65 -2.99 -2.79 -1.05
N ILE A 66 -1.74 -2.67 -1.48
CA ILE A 66 -0.78 -1.69 -0.95
C ILE A 66 0.09 -1.17 -2.10
N VAL A 67 0.35 0.14 -2.11
CA VAL A 67 1.37 0.74 -2.98
C VAL A 67 2.51 1.19 -2.10
N LEU A 68 3.74 0.79 -2.45
CA LEU A 68 4.95 1.14 -1.74
C LEU A 68 5.72 2.18 -2.56
N GLU A 69 5.97 3.34 -1.97
CA GLU A 69 6.79 4.39 -2.56
C GLU A 69 8.22 4.31 -1.99
N SER A 70 9.18 4.07 -2.88
CA SER A 70 10.59 3.95 -2.51
C SER A 70 11.15 5.30 -2.07
N ASN A 71 11.94 5.28 -0.99
CA ASN A 71 12.81 6.38 -0.61
C ASN A 71 14.07 6.42 -1.48
N VAL A 72 14.85 7.48 -1.30
CA VAL A 72 16.22 7.63 -1.77
C VAL A 72 17.08 6.45 -1.30
N THR A 73 17.81 5.80 -2.21
CA THR A 73 18.61 4.58 -1.95
C THR A 73 20.14 4.82 -2.04
N PHE A 74 20.61 6.02 -1.72
CA PHE A 74 22.02 6.42 -1.88
C PHE A 74 22.71 6.78 -0.56
#